data_AF-D3B9E8-F1
#
_entry.id   AF-D3B9E8-F1
#
_cell.length_a   1.000
_cell.length_b   1.000
_cell.length_c   1.000
_cell.angle_alpha   90.00
_cell.angle_beta   90.00
_cell.angle_gamma   90.00
#
_symmetry.space_group_name_H-M   'P 1'
#
loop_
_entity.id
_entity.type
_entity.pdbx_description
1 polymer ?
#
loop_
_entity_poly.entity_id
_entity_poly.type
_entity_poly.pdbx_seq_one_letter_code
_entity_poly.pdbx_strand_id
1 'polypeptide(L)'
;MNRILELLGLDHKPKTFGGKVLKGFQIITIPLFLFVLAVRPFADERNQRLKENKQKQEEMKLAKRGQEIMENRIKENPELQKVFDDLRAASSQQNNNNNNNNKK
;
A
#
# COMPACT_ATOMS: atom_id res chain seq x y z
N MET A 1 34.48 4.88 -31.20
CA MET A 1 33.57 3.72 -31.31
C MET A 1 32.91 3.53 -29.95
N ASN A 2 31.57 3.56 -29.91
CA ASN A 2 30.81 3.55 -28.66
C ASN A 2 30.71 2.11 -28.13
N ARG A 3 31.49 1.77 -27.10
CA ARG A 3 31.54 0.43 -26.46
C ARG A 3 30.16 -0.12 -26.06
N ILE A 4 29.21 0.76 -25.80
CA ILE A 4 27.82 0.40 -25.46
C ILE A 4 27.11 -0.26 -26.64
N LEU A 5 27.34 0.20 -27.87
CA LEU A 5 26.76 -0.40 -29.08
C LEU A 5 27.39 -1.75 -29.43
N GLU A 6 28.66 -1.94 -29.10
CA GLU A 6 29.38 -3.20 -29.28
C GLU A 6 28.90 -4.27 -28.29
N LEU A 7 28.78 -3.93 -27.00
CA LEU A 7 28.23 -4.81 -25.95
C LEU A 7 26.77 -5.22 -26.20
N LEU A 8 25.98 -4.36 -26.84
CA LEU A 8 24.59 -4.64 -27.20
C LEU A 8 24.45 -5.47 -28.51
N GLY A 9 25.56 -5.86 -29.16
CA GLY A 9 25.54 -6.60 -30.43
C GLY A 9 25.03 -5.78 -31.63
N LEU A 10 24.84 -4.47 -31.44
CA LEU A 10 24.29 -3.56 -32.44
C LEU A 10 25.34 -3.09 -33.45
N ASP A 11 26.62 -3.40 -33.24
CA ASP A 11 27.71 -2.90 -34.08
C ASP A 11 27.96 -3.74 -35.35
N HIS A 12 27.55 -5.02 -35.36
CA HIS A 12 27.80 -5.90 -36.51
C HIS A 12 26.71 -5.81 -37.58
N LYS A 13 26.95 -5.11 -38.71
CA LYS A 13 25.95 -5.03 -39.80
C LYS A 13 25.59 -6.44 -40.32
N PRO A 14 24.35 -6.91 -40.14
CA PRO A 14 23.96 -8.26 -40.54
C PRO A 14 23.97 -8.38 -42.07
N LYS A 15 24.70 -9.38 -42.58
CA LYS A 15 24.81 -9.66 -44.02
C LYS A 15 23.56 -10.33 -44.59
N THR A 16 22.78 -11.01 -43.75
CA THR A 16 21.56 -11.76 -44.15
C THR A 16 20.29 -10.93 -43.97
N PHE A 17 19.27 -11.21 -44.80
CA PHE A 17 17.98 -10.54 -44.75
C PHE A 17 17.30 -10.69 -43.37
N GLY A 18 17.28 -11.90 -42.81
CA GLY A 18 16.71 -12.15 -41.47
C GLY A 18 17.43 -11.41 -40.34
N GLY A 19 18.77 -11.24 -40.43
CA GLY A 19 19.53 -10.48 -39.45
C GLY A 19 19.19 -8.97 -39.47
N LYS A 20 18.87 -8.41 -40.64
CA LYS A 20 18.42 -7.01 -40.75
C LYS A 20 17.06 -6.80 -40.07
N VAL A 21 16.14 -7.75 -40.21
CA VAL A 21 14.81 -7.71 -39.56
C VAL A 21 14.95 -7.81 -38.04
N LEU A 22 15.77 -8.76 -37.55
CA LEU A 22 16.04 -8.92 -36.11
C LEU A 22 16.67 -7.66 -35.49
N LYS A 23 17.61 -7.00 -36.19
CA LYS A 23 18.14 -5.71 -35.72
C LYS A 23 17.09 -4.61 -35.67
N GLY A 24 16.22 -4.52 -36.67
CA GLY A 24 15.09 -3.59 -36.66
C GLY A 24 14.19 -3.81 -35.43
N PHE A 25 13.90 -5.07 -35.11
CA PHE A 25 13.15 -5.44 -33.92
C PHE A 25 13.89 -5.09 -32.62
N GLN A 26 15.20 -5.31 -32.55
CA GLN A 26 16.03 -4.95 -31.37
C GLN A 26 16.06 -3.45 -31.10
N ILE A 27 16.08 -2.60 -32.14
CA ILE A 27 16.07 -1.14 -31.99
C ILE A 27 14.80 -0.66 -31.27
N ILE A 28 13.68 -1.35 -31.48
CA ILE A 28 12.39 -0.99 -30.87
C ILE A 28 12.24 -1.66 -29.49
N THR A 29 12.64 -2.92 -29.38
CA THR A 29 12.43 -3.70 -28.15
C THR A 29 13.37 -3.34 -27.01
N ILE A 30 14.63 -2.97 -27.27
CA ILE A 30 15.57 -2.59 -26.20
C ILE A 30 15.09 -1.34 -25.45
N PRO A 31 14.73 -0.22 -26.11
CA PRO A 31 14.17 0.95 -25.43
C PRO A 31 12.85 0.64 -24.71
N LEU A 32 11.98 -0.16 -25.34
CA LEU A 32 10.70 -0.54 -24.74
C LEU A 32 10.90 -1.36 -23.46
N PHE A 33 11.86 -2.30 -23.47
CA PHE A 33 12.20 -3.11 -22.31
C PHE A 33 12.72 -2.24 -21.15
N LEU A 34 13.61 -1.28 -21.43
CA LEU A 34 14.09 -0.33 -20.42
C LEU A 34 12.95 0.53 -19.86
N PHE A 35 12.03 0.99 -20.71
CA PHE A 35 10.86 1.74 -20.30
C PHE A 35 9.96 0.92 -19.37
N VAL A 36 9.66 -0.34 -19.72
CA VAL A 36 8.86 -1.23 -18.88
C VAL A 36 9.54 -1.48 -17.53
N LEU A 37 10.85 -1.70 -17.51
CA LEU A 37 11.60 -1.85 -16.26
C LEU A 37 11.51 -0.61 -15.36
N ALA A 38 11.56 0.59 -15.94
CA ALA A 38 11.45 1.84 -15.20
C ALA A 38 10.03 2.10 -14.64
N VAL A 39 8.98 1.68 -15.36
CA VAL A 39 7.57 1.90 -14.96
C VAL A 39 7.08 0.86 -13.95
N ARG A 40 7.70 -0.33 -13.92
CA ARG A 40 7.33 -1.43 -13.00
C ARG A 40 7.28 -1.04 -11.52
N PRO A 41 8.31 -0.40 -10.92
CA PRO A 41 8.26 0.01 -9.51
C PRO A 41 7.11 0.99 -9.23
N PHE A 42 6.83 1.89 -10.16
CA PHE A 42 5.73 2.84 -10.03
C PHE A 42 4.35 2.15 -10.09
N ALA A 43 4.20 1.14 -10.95
CA ALA A 43 2.98 0.34 -11.02
C ALA A 43 2.75 -0.49 -9.74
N ASP A 44 3.80 -1.07 -9.20
CA ASP A 44 3.76 -1.86 -7.97
C ASP A 44 3.43 -0.99 -6.74
N GLU A 45 4.04 0.20 -6.63
CA GLU A 45 3.71 1.17 -5.58
C GLU A 45 2.25 1.64 -5.64
N ARG A 46 1.73 1.95 -6.84
CA ARG A 46 0.32 2.35 -6.96
C ARG A 46 -0.63 1.23 -6.54
N ASN A 47 -0.32 -0.02 -6.90
CA ASN A 47 -1.15 -1.16 -6.53
C ASN A 47 -1.11 -1.44 -5.02
N GLN A 48 0.04 -1.29 -4.37
CA GLN A 48 0.14 -1.40 -2.91
C GLN A 48 -0.68 -0.29 -2.23
N ARG A 49 -0.51 0.97 -2.65
CA ARG A 49 -1.28 2.10 -2.10
C ARG A 49 -2.78 1.93 -2.29
N LEU A 50 -3.21 1.38 -3.42
CA LEU A 50 -4.64 1.12 -3.69
C LEU A 50 -5.20 0.07 -2.73
N LYS A 51 -4.45 -1.01 -2.46
CA LYS A 51 -4.85 -2.05 -1.51
C LYS A 51 -4.91 -1.52 -0.08
N GLU A 52 -3.91 -0.76 0.35
CA GLU A 52 -3.90 -0.14 1.69
C GLU A 52 -5.05 0.85 1.88
N ASN A 53 -5.34 1.69 0.88
CA ASN A 53 -6.45 2.63 0.95
C ASN A 53 -7.80 1.91 1.00
N LYS A 54 -7.96 0.79 0.29
CA LYS A 54 -9.18 -0.01 0.34
C LYS A 54 -9.37 -0.64 1.72
N GLN A 55 -8.32 -1.21 2.30
CA GLN A 55 -8.36 -1.75 3.66
C GLN A 55 -8.72 -0.68 4.69
N LYS A 56 -8.06 0.49 4.65
CA LYS A 56 -8.37 1.62 5.53
C LYS A 56 -9.81 2.11 5.38
N GLN A 57 -10.36 2.11 4.17
CA GLN A 57 -11.76 2.47 3.94
C GLN A 57 -12.73 1.45 4.52
N GLU A 58 -12.44 0.15 4.39
CA GLU A 58 -13.25 -0.92 4.97
C GLU A 58 -13.23 -0.87 6.50
N GLU A 59 -12.06 -0.65 7.10
CA GLU A 59 -11.91 -0.45 8.55
C GLU A 59 -12.67 0.79 9.05
N MET A 60 -12.52 1.93 8.37
CA MET A 60 -13.29 3.14 8.72
C MET A 60 -14.79 2.92 8.61
N LYS A 61 -15.25 2.16 7.62
CA LYS A 61 -16.68 1.85 7.44
C LYS A 61 -17.22 0.95 8.56
N LEU A 62 -16.43 -0.03 9.00
CA LEU A 62 -16.78 -0.88 10.14
C LEU A 62 -16.80 -0.09 11.44
N ALA A 63 -15.81 0.78 11.67
CA ALA A 63 -15.75 1.65 12.83
C ALA A 63 -16.94 2.62 12.89
N LYS A 64 -17.29 3.25 11.77
CA LYS A 64 -18.48 4.11 11.67
C LYS A 64 -19.78 3.36 11.96
N ARG A 65 -19.95 2.15 11.40
CA ARG A 65 -21.12 1.32 11.71
C ARG A 65 -21.18 0.94 13.18
N GLY A 66 -20.04 0.62 13.81
CA GLY A 66 -19.97 0.35 15.24
C GLY A 66 -20.38 1.55 16.09
N GLN A 67 -19.92 2.75 15.70
CA GLN A 67 -20.30 4.01 16.34
C GLN A 67 -21.79 4.31 16.17
N GLU A 68 -22.35 4.15 14.97
CA GLU A 68 -23.78 4.37 14.71
C GLU A 68 -24.67 3.40 15.52
N ILE A 69 -24.30 2.12 15.61
CA ILE A 69 -25.03 1.14 16.42
C ILE A 69 -24.95 1.51 17.90
N MET A 70 -23.78 1.92 18.38
CA MET A 70 -23.60 2.35 19.77
C MET A 70 -24.42 3.59 20.07
N GLU A 71 -24.42 4.58 19.18
CA GLU A 71 -25.19 5.82 19.34
C GLU A 71 -26.70 5.54 19.36
N ASN A 72 -27.18 4.65 18.49
CA ASN A 72 -28.59 4.24 18.49
C ASN A 72 -28.97 3.47 19.77
N ARG A 73 -28.10 2.57 20.24
CA ARG A 73 -28.32 1.83 21.50
C ARG A 73 -28.32 2.73 22.72
N ILE A 74 -27.48 3.76 22.73
CA ILE A 74 -27.46 4.80 23.77
C ILE A 74 -28.73 5.66 23.71
N LYS A 75 -29.19 6.05 22.51
CA LYS A 75 -30.44 6.79 22.34
C LYS A 75 -31.65 5.99 22.80
N GLU A 76 -31.68 4.69 22.52
CA GLU A 76 -32.75 3.79 22.93
C GLU A 76 -32.71 3.46 24.44
N ASN A 77 -31.53 3.49 25.07
CA ASN A 77 -31.35 3.20 26.48
C ASN A 77 -30.31 4.16 27.10
N PRO A 78 -30.73 5.31 27.63
CA PRO A 78 -29.80 6.31 28.18
C PRO A 78 -29.02 5.81 29.41
N GLU A 79 -29.51 4.78 30.10
CA GLU A 79 -28.81 4.16 31.23
C GLU A 79 -27.52 3.44 30.81
N LEU A 80 -27.45 2.94 29.57
CA LEU A 80 -26.23 2.31 29.04
C LEU A 80 -25.07 3.30 28.97
N GLN A 81 -25.35 4.59 28.74
CA GLN A 81 -24.29 5.60 28.68
C GLN A 81 -23.60 5.78 30.04
N LYS A 82 -24.38 5.76 31.13
CA LYS A 82 -23.83 5.83 32.49
C LYS A 82 -22.97 4.61 32.81
N VAL A 83 -23.41 3.41 32.44
CA VAL A 83 -22.65 2.18 32.65
C VAL A 83 -21.33 2.19 31.85
N PHE A 84 -21.34 2.71 30.62
CA PHE A 84 -20.12 2.87 29.83
C PHE A 84 -19.15 3.90 30.43
N ASP A 85 -19.66 5.04 30.92
CA ASP A 85 -18.84 6.07 31.56
C ASP A 85 -18.22 5.55 32.88
N ASP A 86 -18.98 4.80 33.68
CA ASP A 86 -18.49 4.16 34.90
C ASP A 86 -17.42 3.09 34.61
N LEU A 87 -17.61 2.26 33.59
CA LEU A 87 -16.61 1.28 33.13
C LEU A 87 -15.33 1.96 32.63
N ARG A 88 -15.47 3.10 31.94
CA ARG A 88 -14.32 3.90 31.47
C ARG A 88 -13.57 4.55 32.63
N ALA A 89 -14.28 5.03 33.65
CA ALA A 89 -13.69 5.57 34.87
C ALA A 89 -12.95 4.48 35.68
N ALA A 90 -13.55 3.29 35.81
CA ALA A 90 -12.94 2.17 36.52
C ALA A 90 -11.66 1.66 35.84
N SER A 91 -11.67 1.52 34.51
CA SER A 91 -10.49 1.09 33.75
C SER A 91 -9.34 2.11 33.76
N SER A 92 -9.65 3.41 33.75
CA SER A 92 -8.63 4.47 33.86
C SER A 92 -8.03 4.57 35.26
N GLN A 93 -8.81 4.34 36.32
CA GLN A 93 -8.28 4.22 37.68
C GLN A 93 -7.36 3.00 37.86
N GLN A 94 -7.69 1.86 37.25
CA GLN A 94 -6.87 0.65 37.33
C GLN A 94 -5.50 0.82 36.66
N ASN A 95 -5.42 1.53 35.53
CA ASN A 95 -4.15 1.84 34.87
C ASN A 95 -3.28 2.82 35.68
N ASN A 96 -3.88 3.79 36.38
CA ASN A 96 -3.12 4.71 37.24
C ASN A 96 -2.56 4.04 38.49
N ASN A 97 -3.29 3.09 39.10
CA ASN A 97 -2.78 2.33 40.24
C ASN A 97 -1.62 1.39 39.87
N ASN A 98 -1.66 0.76 38.70
CA ASN A 98 -0.55 -0.08 38.22
C ASN A 98 0.72 0.73 37.93
N ASN A 99 0.61 1.95 37.40
CA ASN A 99 1.78 2.81 37.17
C ASN A 99 2.41 3.36 38.45
N ASN A 100 1.65 3.53 39.53
CA ASN A 100 2.19 3.94 40.83
C ASN A 100 2.90 2.80 41.57
N ASN A 101 2.46 1.55 41.39
CA ASN A 101 3.12 0.39 42.01
C ASN A 101 4.47 0.05 41.39
N ASN A 102 4.69 0.37 40.10
CA ASN A 102 5.97 0.17 39.42
C ASN A 102 7.00 1.29 39.64
N LYS A 103 6.67 2.33 40.44
CA LYS A 103 7.52 3.50 40.71
C LYS A 103 8.09 3.57 42.13
N LYS A 104 7.81 2.58 42.97
CA LYS A 104 8.44 2.37 44.29
C LYS A 104 9.50 1.29 44.21
#